data_AF-A0A7C5KU28-F1
#
_entry.id   AF-A0A7C5KU28-F1
#
_cell.length_a   1.000
_cell.length_b   1.000
_cell.length_c   1.000
_cell.angle_alpha   90.00
_cell.angle_beta   90.00
_cell.angle_gamma   90.00
#
_symmetry.space_group_name_H-M   'P 1'
#
loop_
_entity.id
_entity.type
_entity.pdbx_description
1 polymer ?
#
loop_
_entity_poly.entity_id
_entity_poly.type
_entity_poly.pdbx_seq_one_letter_code
_entity_poly.pdbx_strand_id
1 'polypeptide(L)' 'NQMLKADSATGEIRRFLVGPKGCEITGITWSPDRRTMFIGIQHPGVRATSHFPGGGNSVPRSSVIAIQREDGKKIG' A
#
# COMPACT_ATOMS: atom_id res chain seq x y z
N ASN A 1 9.63 -1.22 -0.48
CA ASN A 1 8.88 -2.25 -1.25
C ASN A 1 7.72 -1.61 -1.99
N GLN A 2 7.01 -2.36 -2.84
CA GLN A 2 5.99 -1.83 -3.77
C GLN A 2 4.87 -2.86 -4.03
N MET A 3 3.75 -2.41 -4.59
CA MET A 3 2.69 -3.25 -5.16
C MET A 3 2.52 -2.93 -6.65
N LEU A 4 2.31 -3.98 -7.44
CA LEU A 4 2.13 -3.90 -8.89
C LEU A 4 0.77 -4.49 -9.29
N LYS A 5 0.18 -3.96 -10.35
CA LYS A 5 -0.95 -4.56 -11.07
C LYS A 5 -0.41 -5.24 -12.32
N ALA A 6 -0.80 -6.49 -12.55
CA ALA A 6 -0.55 -7.18 -13.80
C ALA A 6 -1.86 -7.35 -14.59
N ASP A 7 -1.78 -7.22 -15.91
CA ASP A 7 -2.77 -7.75 -16.84
C ASP A 7 -2.35 -9.16 -17.25
N SER A 8 -3.18 -10.16 -16.91
CA SER A 8 -2.87 -11.57 -17.18
C SER A 8 -2.96 -11.97 -18.65
N ALA A 9 -3.67 -11.19 -19.49
CA ALA A 9 -3.81 -11.49 -20.91
C ALA A 9 -2.61 -10.99 -21.73
N THR A 10 -2.08 -9.82 -21.37
CA THR A 10 -0.98 -9.17 -22.10
C THR A 10 0.39 -9.35 -21.45
N GLY A 11 0.43 -9.69 -20.16
CA GLY A 11 1.66 -9.71 -19.37
C GLY A 11 2.14 -8.31 -18.97
N GLU A 12 1.39 -7.24 -19.28
CA GLU A 12 1.74 -5.89 -18.88
C GLU A 12 1.69 -5.75 -17.35
N ILE A 13 2.76 -5.19 -16.76
CA ILE A 13 2.85 -4.93 -15.32
C ILE A 13 3.06 -3.43 -15.09
N ARG A 14 2.20 -2.83 -14.27
CA ARG A 14 2.31 -1.43 -13.84
C ARG A 14 2.49 -1.33 -12.33
N ARG A 15 3.45 -0.50 -11.92
CA ARG A 15 3.60 -0.14 -10.50
C ARG A 15 2.40 0.68 -10.05
N PHE A 16 1.77 0.29 -8.95
CA PHE A 16 0.59 0.98 -8.42
C PHE A 16 0.88 1.72 -7.11
N LEU A 17 1.68 1.15 -6.22
CA LEU A 17 2.00 1.72 -4.90
C LEU A 17 3.48 1.52 -4.57
N VAL A 18 4.11 2.52 -3.97
CA VAL A 18 5.43 2.41 -3.31
C VAL A 18 5.22 2.67 -1.82
N GLY A 19 5.72 1.77 -0.98
CA GLY A 19 5.62 1.91 0.47
C GLY A 19 6.66 2.84 1.08
N PRO A 20 6.51 3.17 2.38
CA PRO A 20 7.50 3.93 3.14
C PRO A 20 8.88 3.25 3.20
N LYS A 21 9.88 4.03 3.64
CA LYS A 21 11.25 3.52 3.85
C LYS A 21 11.27 2.34 4.81
N GLY A 22 12.05 1.32 4.47
CA GLY A 22 12.23 0.11 5.28
C GLY A 22 10.97 -0.75 5.46
N CYS A 23 9.89 -0.52 4.71
CA CYS A 23 8.70 -1.35 4.84
C CYS A 23 8.72 -2.55 3.88
N GLU A 24 7.93 -3.56 4.22
CA GLU A 24 7.35 -4.52 3.27
C GLU A 24 5.90 -4.13 2.96
N ILE A 25 5.45 -4.39 1.73
CA ILE A 25 4.03 -4.32 1.36
C ILE A 25 3.49 -5.75 1.41
N THR A 26 2.51 -6.01 2.28
CA THR A 26 2.01 -7.37 2.53
C THR A 26 0.58 -7.34 3.08
N GLY A 27 -0.21 -8.38 2.82
CA GLY A 27 -1.64 -8.42 3.12
C GLY A 27 -2.46 -7.53 2.18
N ILE A 28 -3.48 -8.13 1.57
CA ILE A 28 -4.42 -7.45 0.67
C ILE A 28 -5.83 -7.98 0.90
N THR A 29 -6.79 -7.07 1.00
CA THR A 29 -8.23 -7.40 0.95
C THR A 29 -9.02 -6.23 0.39
N TRP A 30 -10.31 -6.43 0.17
CA TRP A 30 -11.19 -5.52 -0.55
C TRP A 30 -12.48 -5.28 0.23
N SER A 31 -13.03 -4.08 0.12
CA SER A 31 -14.44 -3.87 0.43
C SER A 31 -15.32 -4.66 -0.55
N PRO A 32 -16.54 -5.10 -0.15
CA PRO A 32 -17.42 -5.89 -1.03
C PRO A 32 -17.74 -5.20 -2.36
N ASP A 33 -17.83 -3.87 -2.39
CA ASP A 33 -18.11 -3.07 -3.59
C ASP A 33 -16.88 -2.81 -4.48
N ARG A 34 -15.68 -3.26 -4.05
CA ARG A 34 -14.37 -3.04 -4.68
C ARG A 34 -13.98 -1.57 -4.86
N ARG A 35 -14.53 -0.67 -4.03
CA ARG A 35 -14.16 0.76 -4.02
C ARG A 35 -13.04 1.08 -3.04
N THR A 36 -12.77 0.19 -2.07
CA THR A 36 -11.68 0.31 -1.11
C THR A 36 -10.79 -0.92 -1.15
N MET A 37 -9.48 -0.70 -1.25
CA MET A 37 -8.46 -1.74 -1.11
C MET A 37 -7.70 -1.52 0.20
N PHE A 38 -7.61 -2.56 1.02
CA PHE A 38 -6.88 -2.53 2.28
C PHE A 38 -5.55 -3.25 2.10
N ILE A 39 -4.45 -2.53 2.35
CA ILE A 39 -3.08 -3.04 2.16
C ILE A 39 -2.32 -2.92 3.48
N GLY A 40 -1.56 -3.95 3.86
CA GLY A 40 -0.66 -3.89 5.00
C GLY A 40 0.69 -3.27 4.65
N ILE A 41 1.15 -2.40 5.54
CA ILE A 41 2.51 -1.85 5.60
C ILE A 41 3.20 -2.50 6.79
N GLN A 42 4.11 -3.42 6.53
CA GLN A 42 4.81 -4.15 7.58
C GLN A 42 6.16 -3.49 7.89
N HIS A 43 6.46 -3.40 9.19
CA HIS A 43 7.73 -2.97 9.77
C HIS A 43 8.37 -1.73 9.10
N PRO A 44 7.63 -0.63 8.88
CA PRO A 44 8.24 0.58 8.34
C PRO A 44 9.43 0.99 9.20
N GLY A 45 10.53 1.33 8.55
CA GLY A 45 11.78 1.67 9.24
C GLY A 45 12.66 0.48 9.62
N VAL A 46 12.40 -0.75 9.16
CA VAL A 46 13.40 -1.82 9.31
C VAL A 46 14.65 -1.43 8.51
N ARG A 47 15.78 -1.28 9.22
CA ARG A 47 17.08 -0.88 8.65
C ARG A 47 17.09 0.46 7.89
N ALA A 48 16.11 1.34 8.15
CA ALA A 48 16.03 2.68 7.57
C ALA A 48 15.27 3.64 8.49
N THR A 49 15.53 4.94 8.40
CA THR A 49 14.72 5.93 9.16
C THR A 49 13.35 6.11 8.52
N SER A 50 12.29 5.85 9.28
CA SER A 50 10.90 6.08 8.90
C SER A 50 10.12 6.60 10.10
N HIS A 51 9.13 7.44 9.84
CA HIS A 51 8.17 7.95 10.83
C HIS A 51 6.73 7.67 10.38
N PHE A 52 6.53 6.71 9.48
CA PHE A 52 5.20 6.37 9.01
C PHE A 52 4.38 5.64 10.10
N PRO A 53 3.07 5.89 10.25
CA PRO A 53 2.27 6.85 9.47
C PRO A 53 2.26 8.28 10.03
N GLY A 54 2.70 8.49 11.27
CA GLY A 54 2.51 9.77 11.98
C GLY A 54 3.33 10.96 11.47
N GLY A 55 4.40 10.71 10.70
CA GLY A 55 5.33 11.73 10.26
C GLY A 55 6.17 12.33 11.40
N GLY A 56 6.87 13.42 11.10
CA GLY A 56 7.71 14.14 12.07
C GLY A 56 8.76 13.24 12.70
N ASN A 57 8.79 13.20 14.04
CA ASN A 57 9.68 12.35 14.84
C ASN A 57 8.96 11.13 15.43
N SER A 58 7.77 10.77 14.91
CA SER A 58 6.98 9.68 15.50
C SER A 58 7.65 8.31 15.35
N VAL A 59 7.47 7.43 16.34
CA VAL A 59 7.95 6.04 16.24
C VAL A 59 7.16 5.35 15.11
N PRO A 60 7.83 4.69 14.14
CA PRO A 60 7.15 4.07 13.03
C PRO A 60 6.29 2.89 13.48
N ARG A 61 5.13 2.71 12.83
CA ARG A 61 4.15 1.68 13.20
C ARG A 61 3.65 0.93 11.97
N SER A 62 3.69 -0.41 12.03
CA SER A 62 2.96 -1.24 11.07
C SER A 62 1.48 -0.82 11.04
N SER A 63 0.90 -0.77 9.85
CA SER A 63 -0.45 -0.24 9.65
C SER A 63 -1.17 -0.98 8.53
N VAL A 64 -2.50 -0.97 8.57
CA VAL A 64 -3.33 -1.26 7.40
C VAL A 64 -3.78 0.09 6.83
N ILE A 65 -3.53 0.33 5.54
CA ILE A 65 -4.00 1.52 4.84
C ILE A 65 -5.23 1.20 4.00
N ALA A 66 -6.16 2.15 3.90
CA ALA A 66 -7.27 2.10 2.98
C ALA A 66 -6.94 2.97 1.76
N ILE A 67 -6.97 2.39 0.57
CA ILE A 67 -6.78 3.08 -0.70
C ILE A 67 -8.14 3.19 -1.36
N GLN A 68 -8.50 4.38 -1.83
CA GLN A 68 -9.74 4.69 -2.53
C GLN A 68 -9.44 5.66 -3.68
N ARG A 69 -10.31 5.70 -4.69
CA ARG A 69 -10.28 6.73 -5.72
C ARG A 69 -11.10 7.92 -5.30
N GLU A 70 -10.61 9.13 -5.56
CA GLU A 70 -11.34 10.38 -5.28
C GLU A 70 -12.67 10.46 -6.05
N ASP A 71 -12.74 9.87 -7.25
CA ASP A 71 -13.96 9.78 -8.06
C ASP A 71 -14.94 8.69 -7.58
N GLY A 72 -14.62 8.01 -6.48
CA GLY A 72 -15.42 6.94 -5.89
C GLY A 72 -15.54 5.68 -6.74
N LYS A 73 -14.91 5.59 -7.93
CA LYS A 73 -15.02 4.40 -8.79
C LYS A 73 -14.24 3.22 -8.19
N LYS A 74 -14.44 2.04 -8.77
CA LYS A 74 -13.69 0.83 -8.41
C LYS A 74 -12.19 1.03 -8.68
N ILE A 75 -11.36 0.42 -7.85
CA ILE A 75 -9.90 0.46 -8.01
C ILE A 75 -9.47 -0.63 -8.98
N GLY A 76 -8.47 -0.32 -9.82
CA GLY A 76 -7.94 -1.21 -10.86
C GLY A 76 -8.49 -0.91 -12.24
#